data_AF-A0A9N9QZI2-F1
#
_entry.id   AF-A0A9N9QZI2-F1
#
_cell.length_a   1.000
_cell.length_b   1.000
_cell.length_c   1.000
_cell.angle_alpha   90.00
_cell.angle_beta   90.00
_cell.angle_gamma   90.00
#
_symmetry.space_group_name_H-M   'P 1'
#
loop_
_entity.id
_entity.type
_entity.pdbx_description
1 polymer ?
#
loop_
_entity_poly.entity_id
_entity_poly.type
_entity_poly.pdbx_seq_one_letter_code
_entity_poly.pdbx_strand_id
1 'polypeptide(L)'
;MSHFEFAIPLQKDELLESHAGQYHVEDVVQPRLLLSKLQDAARAYNSEGVEYIIEHFDTYFSIIVHGNKLEWNIINKGKMA
;
A
#
# COMPACT_ATOMS: atom_id res chain seq x y z
N MET A 1 6.46 0.52 -24.59
CA MET A 1 5.87 -0.05 -23.36
C MET A 1 4.40 0.28 -23.40
N SER A 2 3.52 -0.69 -23.11
CA SER A 2 2.09 -0.42 -22.92
C SER A 2 1.93 0.73 -21.93
N HIS A 3 0.97 1.63 -22.19
CA HIS A 3 0.71 2.80 -21.37
C HIS A 3 0.09 2.31 -20.04
N PHE A 4 0.92 1.96 -19.05
CA PHE A 4 0.47 1.63 -17.70
C PHE A 4 0.24 2.95 -16.96
N GLU A 5 -0.98 3.13 -16.44
CA GLU A 5 -1.35 4.33 -15.71
C GLU A 5 -1.50 4.01 -14.22
N PHE A 6 -0.66 4.64 -13.41
CA PHE A 6 -0.81 4.65 -11.96
C PHE A 6 -1.48 5.95 -11.53
N ALA A 7 -2.77 5.86 -11.20
CA ALA A 7 -3.56 6.99 -10.73
C ALA A 7 -4.33 6.58 -9.47
N ILE A 8 -4.38 7.48 -8.48
CA ILE A 8 -5.22 7.29 -7.29
C ILE A 8 -6.57 7.99 -7.58
N PRO A 9 -7.68 7.24 -7.67
CA PRO A 9 -8.98 7.80 -7.99
C PRO A 9 -9.56 8.59 -6.82
N LEU A 10 -10.61 9.38 -7.10
CA LEU A 10 -11.34 10.11 -6.08
C LEU A 10 -12.07 9.16 -5.12
N GLN A 11 -12.69 8.09 -5.65
CA GLN A 11 -13.26 7.03 -4.83
C GLN A 11 -12.26 5.88 -4.74
N LYS A 12 -11.67 5.70 -3.55
CA LYS A 12 -10.64 4.67 -3.33
C LYS A 12 -11.09 3.26 -3.71
N ASP A 13 -12.38 2.95 -3.57
CA ASP A 13 -12.90 1.60 -3.81
C ASP A 13 -12.88 1.23 -5.31
N GLU A 14 -12.75 2.20 -6.22
CA GLU A 14 -12.51 1.96 -7.65
C GLU A 14 -11.20 1.20 -7.88
N LEU A 15 -10.21 1.32 -6.97
CA LEU A 15 -8.97 0.55 -7.06
C LEU A 15 -9.16 -0.95 -6.81
N LEU A 16 -10.32 -1.38 -6.29
CA LEU A 16 -10.64 -2.81 -6.14
C LEU A 16 -11.14 -3.42 -7.46
N GLU A 17 -11.37 -2.61 -8.49
CA GLU A 17 -11.88 -3.04 -9.79
C GLU A 17 -10.74 -3.16 -10.80
N SER A 18 -10.59 -4.34 -11.39
CA SER A 18 -9.53 -4.59 -12.38
C SER A 18 -9.90 -4.04 -13.75
N HIS A 19 -9.09 -3.10 -14.24
CA HIS A 19 -9.21 -2.49 -15.56
C HIS A 19 -7.92 -2.66 -16.36
N ALA A 20 -8.04 -2.92 -17.66
CA ALA A 20 -6.86 -3.15 -18.50
C ALA A 20 -5.98 -1.90 -18.58
N GLY A 21 -4.69 -2.06 -18.26
CA GLY A 21 -3.69 -0.98 -18.32
C GLY A 21 -3.68 -0.05 -17.10
N GLN A 22 -4.47 -0.34 -16.08
CA GLN A 22 -4.54 0.45 -14.84
C GLN A 22 -4.10 -0.38 -13.64
N TYR A 23 -3.55 0.31 -12.65
CA TYR A 23 -3.31 -0.30 -11.35
C TYR A 23 -4.65 -0.68 -10.69
N HIS A 24 -4.70 -1.88 -10.10
CA HIS A 24 -5.75 -2.27 -9.18
C HIS A 24 -5.10 -2.97 -7.98
N VAL A 25 -5.81 -2.96 -6.85
CA VAL A 25 -5.38 -3.62 -5.63
C VAL A 25 -5.65 -5.11 -5.77
N GLU A 26 -4.59 -5.91 -5.61
CA GLU A 26 -4.69 -7.36 -5.69
C GLU A 26 -5.06 -7.97 -4.34
N ASP A 27 -4.50 -7.43 -3.24
CA ASP A 27 -4.76 -7.93 -1.90
C ASP A 27 -4.90 -6.82 -0.86
N VAL A 28 -5.97 -6.93 -0.05
CA VAL A 28 -6.13 -6.12 1.16
C VAL A 28 -5.44 -6.82 2.31
N VAL A 29 -4.20 -6.41 2.56
CA VAL A 29 -3.32 -6.95 3.60
C VAL A 29 -4.02 -6.93 4.97
N GLN A 30 -3.98 -8.06 5.66
CA GLN A 30 -4.53 -8.19 7.01
C GLN A 30 -3.79 -7.27 7.99
N PRO A 31 -4.48 -6.62 8.95
CA PRO A 31 -3.87 -5.69 9.91
C PRO A 31 -2.61 -6.21 10.61
N ARG A 32 -2.60 -7.49 10.99
CA ARG A 32 -1.46 -8.15 11.66
C ARG A 32 -0.19 -8.23 10.81
N LEU A 33 -0.30 -8.15 9.48
CA LEU A 33 0.79 -8.24 8.52
C LEU A 33 1.28 -6.86 8.03
N LEU A 34 0.52 -5.79 8.31
CA LEU A 34 0.84 -4.45 7.80
C LEU A 34 2.22 -3.97 8.24
N LEU A 35 2.62 -4.24 9.48
CA LEU A 35 3.92 -3.80 9.98
C LEU A 35 5.08 -4.44 9.20
N SER A 36 5.02 -5.75 8.94
CA SER A 36 6.08 -6.42 8.17
C SER A 36 6.08 -5.94 6.71
N LYS A 37 4.91 -5.76 6.11
CA LYS A 37 4.78 -5.25 4.74
C LYS A 37 5.27 -3.81 4.58
N LEU A 38 5.05 -2.96 5.59
CA LEU A 38 5.63 -1.61 5.63
C LEU A 38 7.15 -1.63 5.73
N GLN A 39 7.73 -2.56 6.48
CA GLN A 39 9.18 -2.74 6.53
C GLN A 39 9.75 -3.26 5.20
N ASP A 40 9.03 -4.16 4.52
CA ASP A 40 9.37 -4.59 3.16
C ASP A 40 9.35 -3.42 2.18
N ALA A 41 8.26 -2.63 2.17
CA ALA A 41 8.10 -1.47 1.31
C ALA A 41 9.19 -0.42 1.56
N ALA A 42 9.58 -0.18 2.84
CA ALA A 42 10.68 0.72 3.17
C ALA A 42 12.03 0.22 2.65
N ARG A 43 12.27 -1.10 2.65
CA ARG A 43 13.47 -1.68 2.02
C ARG A 43 13.45 -1.48 0.51
N ALA A 44 12.33 -1.78 -0.15
CA ALA A 44 12.16 -1.62 -1.58
C ALA A 44 12.36 -0.17 -2.03
N TYR A 45 11.79 0.80 -1.30
CA TYR A 45 12.04 2.22 -1.56
C TYR A 45 13.53 2.59 -1.54
N ASN A 46 14.30 2.05 -0.60
CA ASN A 46 15.73 2.34 -0.50
C ASN A 46 16.55 1.68 -1.62
N SER A 47 16.09 0.57 -2.20
CA SER A 47 16.80 -0.13 -3.29
C SER A 47 16.38 0.34 -4.69
N GLU A 48 15.10 0.65 -4.88
CA GLU A 48 14.46 0.88 -6.18
C GLU A 48 14.01 2.33 -6.37
N GLY A 49 14.07 3.14 -5.31
CA GLY A 49 13.58 4.51 -5.34
C GLY A 49 12.06 4.56 -5.43
N VAL A 50 11.52 5.55 -6.14
CA VAL A 50 10.06 5.82 -6.17
C VAL A 50 9.25 4.77 -6.92
N GLU A 51 9.86 3.98 -7.80
CA GLU A 51 9.17 2.98 -8.62
C GLU A 51 8.58 1.83 -7.78
N TYR A 52 9.14 1.57 -6.60
CA TYR A 52 8.65 0.56 -5.64
C TYR A 52 7.14 0.69 -5.35
N ILE A 53 6.60 1.90 -5.47
CA ILE A 53 5.20 2.18 -5.12
C ILE A 53 4.25 1.34 -5.98
N ILE A 54 4.62 1.03 -7.22
CA ILE A 54 3.79 0.25 -8.14
C ILE A 54 3.60 -1.18 -7.62
N GLU A 55 4.59 -1.76 -6.94
CA GLU A 55 4.49 -3.12 -6.39
C GLU A 55 3.98 -3.15 -4.94
N HIS A 56 4.10 -2.03 -4.22
CA HIS A 56 3.83 -1.96 -2.79
C HIS A 56 2.59 -1.17 -2.39
N PHE A 57 1.87 -0.54 -3.33
CA PHE A 57 0.74 0.34 -3.03
C PHE A 57 -0.40 -0.36 -2.27
N ASP A 58 -0.64 -1.66 -2.50
CA ASP A 58 -1.60 -2.47 -1.75
C ASP A 58 -1.43 -2.38 -0.22
N THR A 59 -0.18 -2.27 0.24
CA THR A 59 0.12 -2.10 1.67
C THR A 59 -0.45 -0.78 2.19
N TYR A 60 -0.27 0.30 1.44
CA TYR A 60 -0.74 1.63 1.80
C TYR A 60 -2.26 1.74 1.66
N PHE A 61 -2.83 1.19 0.59
CA PHE A 61 -4.27 1.07 0.42
C PHE A 61 -4.92 0.33 1.60
N SER A 62 -4.31 -0.77 2.04
CA SER A 62 -4.78 -1.54 3.19
C SER A 62 -4.79 -0.72 4.48
N ILE A 63 -3.83 0.19 4.68
CA ILE A 63 -3.85 1.13 5.81
C ILE A 63 -5.06 2.08 5.72
N ILE A 64 -5.38 2.59 4.52
CA ILE A 64 -6.55 3.45 4.31
C ILE A 64 -7.85 2.68 4.63
N VAL A 65 -7.94 1.43 4.19
CA VAL A 65 -9.10 0.55 4.46
C VAL A 65 -9.25 0.24 5.96
N HIS A 66 -8.15 -0.10 6.62
CA HIS A 66 -8.16 -0.49 8.03
C HIS A 66 -8.04 0.67 9.00
N GLY A 67 -7.78 1.90 8.54
CA GLY A 67 -7.38 3.04 9.38
C GLY A 67 -8.28 3.29 10.60
N ASN A 68 -9.59 3.10 10.45
CA ASN A 68 -10.57 3.24 11.55
C ASN A 68 -10.54 2.10 12.59
N LYS A 69 -9.82 1.02 12.30
CA LYS A 69 -9.65 -0.21 13.10
C LYS A 69 -8.21 -0.42 13.54
N LEU A 70 -7.26 0.38 13.02
CA LEU A 70 -5.86 0.29 13.40
C LEU A 70 -5.64 1.07 14.68
N GLU A 71 -5.35 0.35 15.75
CA GLU A 71 -4.90 0.94 17.01
C GLU A 71 -3.58 1.70 16.80
N TRP A 72 -3.43 2.85 17.45
CA TRP A 72 -2.26 3.73 17.31
C TRP A 72 -0.92 3.04 17.61
N ASN A 73 -0.94 2.02 18.49
CA ASN A 73 0.21 1.19 18.82
C ASN A 73 0.71 0.29 17.66
N ILE A 74 -0.11 0.06 16.64
CA ILE A 74 0.27 -0.64 15.40
C ILE A 74 0.96 0.35 14.45
N ILE A 75 0.48 1.59 14.42
CA ILE A 75 0.97 2.67 13.55
C ILE A 75 2.27 3.28 14.10
N ASN A 76 2.40 3.38 15.42
CA ASN A 76 3.52 4.03 16.10
C ASN A 76 4.43 3.03 16.84
N LYS A 77 5.22 2.26 16.09
CA LYS A 77 6.38 1.52 16.64
C LYS A 77 7.72 2.21 16.36
N GLY A 78 7.69 3.49 16.01
CA GLY A 78 8.87 4.35 16.01
C GLY A 78 9.06 4.99 17.39
N LYS A 79 10.04 4.50 18.15
CA LYS A 79 10.53 5.00 19.46
C LYS A 79 9.88 4.41 20.71
N MET A 80 10.41 3.26 21.11
CA MET A 80 10.73 2.98 22.52
C MET A 80 12.17 2.44 22.53
N ALA A 81 13.12 3.37 22.50
CA ALA A 81 14.53 3.17 22.83
C ALA A 81 14.97 4.41 23.62
#